data_AF-A0A7Y5VUA4-F1
#
_entry.id   AF-A0A7Y5VUA4-F1
#
_cell.length_a   1.000
_cell.length_b   1.000
_cell.length_c   1.000
_cell.angle_alpha   90.00
_cell.angle_beta   90.00
_cell.angle_gamma   90.00
#
_symmetry.space_group_name_H-M   'P 1'
#
loop_
_entity.id
_entity.type
_entity.pdbx_description
1 polymer ?
#
loop_
_entity_poly.entity_id
_entity_poly.type
_entity_poly.pdbx_seq_one_letter_code
_entity_poly.pdbx_strand_id
1 'polypeptide(L)' 'MIDSELLSILACPVCKEPVELQATPGDGVDGWLVCARCGRRYPIRDDIPIMLVEEAK' A
#
# COMPACT_ATOMS: atom_id res chain seq x y z
N MET A 1 -16.68 -1.30 7.37
CA MET A 1 -16.37 -1.42 5.92
C MET A 1 -15.48 -0.24 5.59
N ILE A 2 -14.25 -0.48 5.14
CA ILE A 2 -13.39 0.62 4.68
C ILE A 2 -13.98 1.11 3.37
N ASP A 3 -14.29 2.41 3.33
CA ASP A 3 -15.03 3.05 2.25
C ASP A 3 -14.24 3.00 0.93
N SER A 4 -14.87 2.51 -0.14
CA SER A 4 -14.24 2.37 -1.47
C SER A 4 -13.72 3.70 -2.03
N GLU A 5 -14.27 4.82 -1.57
CA GLU A 5 -13.78 6.16 -1.89
C GLU A 5 -12.39 6.44 -1.28
N LEU A 6 -12.10 5.96 -0.08
CA LEU A 6 -10.80 6.19 0.58
C LEU A 6 -9.65 5.46 -0.13
N LEU A 7 -9.92 4.24 -0.63
CA LEU A 7 -8.98 3.47 -1.45
C LEU A 7 -8.69 4.14 -2.80
N SER A 8 -9.66 4.89 -3.34
CA SER A 8 -9.49 5.62 -4.61
C SER A 8 -8.61 6.88 -4.47
N ILE A 9 -8.44 7.40 -3.25
CA ILE A 9 -7.57 8.56 -2.95
C ILE A 9 -6.12 8.12 -2.70
N LEU A 10 -5.91 6.85 -2.30
CA LEU A 10 -4.59 6.33 -1.99
C LEU A 10 -3.77 6.16 -3.29
N ALA A 11 -2.79 7.03 -3.45
CA ALA A 11 -1.87 7.04 -4.57
C ALA A 11 -0.44 6.79 -4.10
N CYS A 12 0.36 6.16 -4.95
CA CYS A 12 1.76 5.92 -4.70
C CYS A 12 2.49 7.27 -4.50
N PRO A 13 3.29 7.44 -3.43
CA PRO A 13 3.98 8.70 -3.14
C PRO A 13 5.02 9.10 -4.21
N VAL A 14 5.41 8.16 -5.09
CA VAL A 14 6.47 8.38 -6.09
C VAL A 14 5.90 8.71 -7.47
N CYS A 15 4.99 7.88 -7.98
CA CYS A 15 4.43 8.06 -9.32
C CYS A 15 3.00 8.62 -9.32
N LYS A 16 2.38 8.79 -8.14
CA LYS A 16 1.00 9.29 -7.96
C LYS A 16 -0.09 8.49 -8.66
N GLU A 17 0.21 7.26 -9.04
CA GLU A 17 -0.79 6.31 -9.54
C GLU A 17 -1.49 5.58 -8.41
N PRO A 18 -2.68 5.00 -8.67
CA PRO A 18 -3.38 4.16 -7.71
C PRO A 18 -2.52 2.98 -7.22
N VAL A 19 -2.78 2.57 -5.98
CA VAL A 19 -2.21 1.37 -5.37
C VAL A 19 -3.30 0.35 -5.10
N GLU A 20 -2.94 -0.92 -5.18
CA GLU A 20 -3.83 -2.04 -4.92
C GLU A 20 -3.50 -2.68 -3.58
N LEU A 21 -4.53 -3.00 -2.80
CA LEU A 21 -4.38 -3.72 -1.55
C LEU A 21 -4.16 -5.21 -1.83
N GLN A 22 -3.00 -5.72 -1.44
CA GLN A 22 -2.75 -7.14 -1.31
C GLN A 22 -2.76 -7.52 0.18
N ALA A 23 -3.86 -8.12 0.62
CA ALA A 23 -4.00 -8.70 1.96
C ALA A 23 -3.22 -10.03 2.05
N THR A 24 -1.90 -9.96 1.89
CA THR A 24 -1.00 -11.10 2.04
C THR A 24 -0.14 -10.88 3.29
N PRO A 25 -0.61 -11.37 4.45
CA PRO A 25 0.16 -11.29 5.68
C PRO A 25 1.44 -12.13 5.59
N GLY A 26 2.55 -11.58 6.06
CA GLY A 26 3.88 -12.19 6.00
C GLY A 26 4.93 -11.25 6.58
N ASP A 27 6.10 -11.74 7.02
CA ASP A 27 7.20 -10.90 7.54
C ASP A 27 6.79 -9.88 8.64
N GLY A 28 5.79 -10.21 9.47
CA GLY A 28 5.30 -9.30 10.52
C GLY A 28 4.51 -8.09 10.02
N VAL A 29 3.95 -8.16 8.81
CA VAL A 29 3.05 -7.16 8.25
C VAL A 29 1.68 -7.77 7.95
N ASP A 30 0.62 -6.97 8.09
CA ASP A 30 -0.77 -7.39 7.89
C ASP A 30 -1.15 -7.49 6.40
N GLY A 31 -0.42 -6.76 5.55
CA GLY A 31 -0.60 -6.76 4.10
C GLY A 31 0.34 -5.80 3.40
N TRP A 32 0.09 -5.57 2.12
CA TRP A 32 0.91 -4.73 1.26
C TRP A 32 0.03 -3.85 0.36
N LEU A 33 0.41 -2.59 0.19
CA LEU A 33 -0.09 -1.76 -0.90
C LEU A 33 0.90 -1.82 -2.05
N VAL A 34 0.46 -2.32 -3.21
CA VAL A 34 1.30 -2.51 -4.38
C VAL A 34 0.92 -1.49 -5.44
N CYS A 35 1.88 -0.74 -5.95
CA CYS A 35 1.63 0.15 -7.08
C CYS A 35 1.74 -0.63 -8.39
N ALA A 36 0.66 -0.65 -9.18
CA ALA A 36 0.62 -1.34 -10.48
C ALA A 36 1.58 -0.74 -11.52
N ARG A 37 1.95 0.54 -11.41
CA ARG A 37 2.83 1.22 -12.37
C ARG A 37 4.31 1.11 -12.06
N CYS A 38 4.71 1.35 -10.81
CA CYS A 38 6.13 1.34 -10.42
C CYS A 38 6.56 0.04 -9.75
N GLY A 39 5.62 -0.86 -9.43
CA GLY A 39 5.89 -2.17 -8.84
C GLY A 39 6.25 -2.15 -7.36
N ARG A 40 6.34 -0.97 -6.74
CA ARG A 40 6.71 -0.81 -5.32
C ARG A 40 5.66 -1.39 -4.40
N ARG A 41 6.12 -2.01 -3.31
CA ARG A 41 5.28 -2.63 -2.28
C ARG A 41 5.49 -1.93 -0.95
N TYR A 42 4.43 -1.34 -0.41
CA TYR A 42 4.42 -0.66 0.87
C TYR A 42 3.80 -1.57 1.94
N PRO A 43 4.47 -1.85 3.06
CA PRO A 43 3.92 -2.73 4.09
C PRO A 43 2.80 -2.04 4.88
N ILE A 44 1.84 -2.84 5.35
CA ILE A 44 0.78 -2.43 6.29
C ILE A 44 1.12 -3.04 7.65
N ARG A 45 1.25 -2.20 8.69
CA ARG A 45 1.52 -2.63 10.06
C ARG A 45 0.48 -2.01 10.99
N ASP A 46 -0.17 -2.82 11.81
CA ASP A 46 -1.22 -2.38 12.75
C ASP A 46 -2.37 -1.66 12.01
N ASP A 47 -2.78 -2.20 10.85
CA ASP A 47 -3.74 -1.56 9.92
C ASP A 47 -3.31 -0.18 9.36
N ILE A 48 -2.06 0.25 9.58
CA ILE A 48 -1.51 1.51 9.07
C ILE A 48 -0.60 1.24 7.87
N PRO A 49 -0.92 1.77 6.67
CA PRO A 49 -0.04 1.65 5.51
C PRO A 49 1.20 2.54 5.64
N ILE A 50 2.37 1.92 5.67
CA ILE A 50 3.67 2.60 5.72
C ILE A 50 4.07 3.01 4.29
N MET A 51 3.55 4.13 3.81
CA MET A 51 3.86 4.69 2.48
C MET A 51 5.18 5.47 2.43
N LEU A 52 6.21 5.00 3.15
CA LEU A 52 7.55 5.58 3.08
C LEU A 52 8.32 4.96 1.92
N VAL A 53 9.01 5.79 1.16
CA VAL A 53 9.80 5.35 -0.01
C VAL A 53 10.95 4.42 0.40
N GLU A 54 11.52 4.63 1.58
CA GLU A 54 12.64 3.85 2.12
C GLU A 54 12.22 2.46 2.60
N GLU A 55 10.95 2.32 3.04
CA GLU A 55 10.37 1.04 3.47
C GLU A 55 9.76 0.25 2.30
N ALA A 56 9.74 0.83 1.10
CA ALA A 56 9.17 0.19 -0.08
C ALA A 56 10.08 -0.96 -0.57
N LYS A 57 9.49 -2.14 -0.78
CA LYS A 57 10.15 -3.31 -1.41
C LYS A 57 9.88 -3.39 -2.91
#